data_AF-A0A1G8BL81-F1
#
_entry.id   AF-A0A1G8BL81-F1
#
_cell.length_a   1.000
_cell.length_b   1.000
_cell.length_c   1.000
_cell.angle_alpha   90.00
_cell.angle_beta   90.00
_cell.angle_gamma   90.00
#
_symmetry.space_group_name_H-M   'P 1'
#
loop_
_entity.id
_entity.type
_entity.pdbx_description
1 polymer ?
#
loop_
_entity_poly.entity_id
_entity_poly.type
_entity_poly.pdbx_seq_one_letter_code
_entity_poly.pdbx_strand_id
1 'polypeptide(L)'
;MSTDFPDFSDEAAEQDNDAPVQEPRLWVGNGWTARVIKNEEDEGWAVAMIKDGEPEPALVGPWTMGRDKKNPKPLDVNAFNTLVKTASEVLRRHEQQLHAQLHKNLFVATDEGQVKVMFDIVPDEEHPYAELSAYDADGEQIAKVRTSAAFKFNATSAANWIEGGYRRP
;
A
#
# COMPACT_ATOMS: atom_id res chain seq x y z
N MET A 1 10.08 62.71 -7.41
CA MET A 1 8.87 62.08 -6.85
C MET A 1 9.06 60.59 -7.02
N SER A 2 9.52 59.94 -5.95
CA SER A 2 9.75 58.49 -5.90
C SER A 2 8.42 57.81 -5.65
N THR A 3 8.00 56.92 -6.54
CA THR A 3 6.92 55.96 -6.28
C THR A 3 7.57 54.63 -5.94
N ASP A 4 7.63 54.42 -4.64
CA ASP A 4 7.86 53.18 -3.92
C ASP A 4 6.80 52.15 -4.37
N PHE A 5 7.24 51.03 -4.92
CA PHE A 5 6.38 49.88 -5.20
C PHE A 5 6.54 48.91 -4.03
N PRO A 6 5.49 48.61 -3.25
CA PRO A 6 5.60 47.60 -2.22
C PRO A 6 5.60 46.22 -2.88
N ASP A 7 6.67 45.49 -2.58
CA ASP A 7 6.86 44.07 -2.84
C ASP A 7 5.77 43.28 -2.08
N PHE A 8 4.82 42.70 -2.81
CA PHE A 8 3.88 41.74 -2.25
C PHE A 8 4.58 40.39 -2.21
N SER A 9 5.39 40.20 -1.17
CA SER A 9 5.85 38.88 -0.75
C SER A 9 4.62 38.07 -0.40
N ASP A 10 4.21 37.18 -1.30
CA ASP A 10 3.25 36.11 -1.07
C ASP A 10 3.93 35.11 -0.13
N GLU A 11 3.96 35.45 1.17
CA GLU A 11 4.19 34.48 2.23
C GLU A 11 3.01 33.52 2.18
N ALA A 12 3.18 32.46 1.39
CA ALA A 12 2.42 31.24 1.54
C ALA A 12 2.52 30.83 3.00
N ALA A 13 1.47 31.14 3.75
CA ALA A 13 1.26 30.63 5.09
C ALA A 13 1.15 29.11 4.95
N GLU A 14 2.29 28.43 5.03
CA GLU A 14 2.37 27.08 5.56
C GLU A 14 1.79 27.17 6.97
N GLN A 15 0.46 27.07 7.04
CA GLN A 15 -0.24 26.88 8.29
C GLN A 15 0.26 25.53 8.82
N ASP A 16 1.22 25.62 9.72
CA ASP A 16 1.58 24.57 10.65
C ASP A 16 0.32 24.24 11.48
N ASN A 17 -0.54 23.40 10.89
CA ASN A 17 -1.85 23.00 11.41
C ASN A 17 -1.73 21.64 12.11
N ASP A 18 -0.67 21.46 12.90
CA ASP A 18 -0.44 20.26 13.75
C ASP A 18 -1.31 20.28 15.02
N ALA A 19 -2.28 21.20 15.11
CA ALA A 19 -3.28 21.19 16.16
C ALA A 19 -4.29 20.06 15.88
N PRO A 20 -4.48 19.10 16.81
CA PRO A 20 -5.41 18.00 16.61
C PRO A 20 -6.84 18.54 16.47
N VAL A 21 -7.41 18.44 15.27
CA VAL A 21 -8.83 18.77 15.01
C VAL A 21 -9.67 17.64 15.62
N GLN A 22 -10.64 17.98 16.46
CA GLN A 22 -11.51 17.02 17.16
C GLN A 22 -12.97 17.45 17.06
N GLU A 23 -13.50 17.49 15.84
CA GLU A 23 -14.89 17.85 15.57
C GLU A 23 -15.79 16.60 15.51
N PRO A 24 -17.10 16.72 15.71
CA PRO A 24 -18.01 15.57 15.65
C PRO A 24 -17.92 14.71 14.38
N ARG A 25 -17.47 15.28 13.25
CA ARG A 25 -17.36 14.60 11.95
C ARG A 25 -15.96 14.61 11.34
N LEU A 26 -15.00 15.28 11.97
CA LEU A 26 -13.65 15.43 11.45
C LEU A 26 -12.66 15.33 12.60
N TRP A 27 -11.81 14.31 12.55
CA TRP A 27 -10.70 14.15 13.48
C TRP A 27 -9.39 14.10 12.72
N VAL A 28 -8.39 14.85 13.18
CA VAL A 28 -7.04 14.87 12.62
C VAL A 28 -6.06 14.58 13.74
N GLY A 29 -5.17 13.60 13.52
CA GLY A 29 -4.11 13.25 14.46
C GLY A 29 -3.42 11.94 14.13
N ASN A 30 -2.24 11.72 14.70
CA ASN A 30 -1.44 10.50 14.52
C ASN A 30 -1.10 10.17 13.06
N GLY A 31 -1.01 11.17 12.17
CA GLY A 31 -0.78 10.93 10.73
C GLY A 31 -2.04 10.54 9.95
N TRP A 32 -3.23 10.74 10.54
CA TRP A 32 -4.50 10.32 9.97
C TRP A 32 -5.58 11.39 10.10
N THR A 33 -6.41 11.47 9.06
CA THR A 33 -7.65 12.25 9.02
C THR A 33 -8.84 11.30 8.91
N ALA A 34 -9.74 11.34 9.90
CA ALA A 34 -11.02 10.65 9.88
C ALA A 34 -12.14 11.63 9.52
N ARG A 35 -12.86 11.36 8.44
CA ARG A 35 -13.98 12.21 7.97
C ARG A 35 -15.26 11.40 7.86
N VAL A 36 -16.30 11.84 8.56
CA VAL A 36 -17.63 11.24 8.43
C VAL A 36 -18.37 11.89 7.27
N ILE A 37 -18.65 11.10 6.24
CA ILE A 37 -19.31 11.51 5.01
C ILE A 37 -20.66 10.81 4.88
N LYS A 38 -21.55 11.36 4.06
CA LYS A 38 -22.78 10.66 3.70
C LYS A 38 -22.42 9.51 2.76
N ASN A 39 -22.94 8.31 3.00
CA ASN A 39 -22.73 7.20 2.08
C ASN A 39 -23.57 7.44 0.81
N GLU A 40 -22.95 7.32 -0.36
CA GLU A 40 -23.63 7.48 -1.65
C GLU A 40 -24.32 6.19 -2.08
N GLU A 41 -23.88 5.04 -1.59
CA GLU A 41 -24.38 3.71 -1.98
C GLU A 41 -25.50 3.19 -1.05
N ASP A 42 -25.61 3.70 0.18
CA ASP A 42 -26.62 3.29 1.17
C ASP A 42 -27.30 4.50 1.85
N GLU A 43 -28.50 4.30 2.41
CA GLU A 43 -29.13 5.24 3.35
C GLU A 43 -28.37 5.25 4.70
N GLY A 44 -27.19 5.88 4.73
CA GLY A 44 -26.34 5.89 5.91
C GLY A 44 -25.17 6.88 5.86
N TRP A 45 -24.30 6.76 6.85
CA TRP A 45 -23.04 7.49 6.95
C TRP A 45 -21.89 6.54 6.70
N ALA A 46 -20.77 7.07 6.22
CA ALA A 46 -19.52 6.36 6.10
C ALA A 46 -18.42 7.18 6.78
N VAL A 47 -17.34 6.51 7.16
CA VAL A 47 -16.12 7.15 7.64
C VAL A 47 -15.00 6.86 6.66
N ALA A 48 -14.38 7.92 6.16
CA ALA A 48 -13.20 7.87 5.32
C ALA A 48 -11.97 8.12 6.20
N MET A 49 -11.01 7.20 6.16
CA MET A 49 -9.72 7.29 6.82
C MET A 49 -8.65 7.59 5.79
N ILE A 50 -8.09 8.79 5.87
CA ILE A 50 -7.08 9.31 4.95
C ILE A 50 -5.77 9.40 5.73
N LYS A 51 -4.69 8.87 5.15
CA LYS A 51 -3.35 9.00 5.71
C LYS A 51 -2.77 10.34 5.25
N ASP A 52 -2.10 11.05 6.14
CA ASP A 52 -1.57 12.38 5.79
C ASP A 52 -0.55 12.27 4.64
N GLY A 53 -0.71 13.14 3.65
CA GLY A 53 0.07 13.12 2.40
C GLY A 53 -0.52 12.24 1.29
N GLU A 54 -1.50 11.39 1.58
CA GLU A 54 -2.19 10.59 0.56
C GLU A 54 -3.44 11.33 0.04
N PRO A 55 -3.65 11.40 -1.29
CA PRO A 55 -4.85 12.02 -1.85
C PRO A 55 -6.11 11.17 -1.67
N GLU A 56 -5.94 9.85 -1.54
CA GLU A 56 -7.03 8.88 -1.48
C GLU A 56 -7.18 8.28 -0.07
N PRO A 57 -8.43 7.97 0.36
CA PRO A 57 -8.65 7.31 1.63
C PRO A 57 -8.14 5.86 1.61
N ALA A 58 -7.36 5.48 2.62
CA ALA A 58 -6.90 4.10 2.80
C ALA A 58 -8.05 3.13 3.15
N LEU A 59 -9.11 3.65 3.76
CA LEU A 59 -10.29 2.89 4.15
C LEU A 59 -11.52 3.79 4.11
N VAL A 60 -12.58 3.33 3.44
CA VAL A 60 -13.93 3.88 3.58
C VAL A 60 -14.82 2.77 4.11
N GLY A 61 -15.47 3.01 5.24
CA GLY A 61 -16.31 2.01 5.90
C GLY A 61 -17.62 2.58 6.40
N PRO A 62 -18.64 1.74 6.62
CA PRO A 62 -19.92 2.18 7.15
C PRO A 62 -19.75 2.80 8.54
N TRP A 63 -20.47 3.90 8.79
CA TRP A 63 -20.46 4.62 10.05
C TRP A 63 -21.84 4.65 10.68
N THR A 64 -21.87 4.52 12.01
CA THR A 64 -23.13 4.38 12.74
C THR A 64 -23.90 5.70 12.78
N MET A 65 -25.20 5.63 12.49
CA MET A 65 -26.13 6.73 12.77
C MET A 65 -26.22 6.99 14.28
N GLY A 66 -26.22 8.26 14.65
CA GLY A 66 -26.39 8.75 16.01
C GLY A 66 -27.78 8.46 16.56
N ARG A 67 -27.98 8.80 17.83
CA ARG A 67 -29.21 8.50 18.58
C ARG A 67 -30.46 9.12 17.98
N ASP A 68 -30.32 10.24 17.27
CA ASP A 68 -31.40 10.94 16.59
C ASP A 68 -31.84 10.27 15.28
N LYS A 69 -31.18 9.17 14.88
CA LYS A 69 -31.43 8.39 13.65
C LYS A 69 -31.32 9.21 12.37
N LYS A 70 -30.64 10.36 12.42
CA LYS A 70 -30.49 11.28 11.27
C LYS A 70 -29.04 11.73 11.11
N ASN A 71 -28.40 12.16 12.19
CA ASN A 71 -27.01 12.59 12.19
C ASN A 71 -26.09 11.40 12.47
N PRO A 72 -24.83 11.42 12.04
CA PRO A 72 -23.89 10.36 12.40
C PRO A 72 -23.59 10.41 13.89
N LYS A 73 -23.20 9.27 14.46
CA LYS A 73 -22.61 9.25 15.80
C LYS A 73 -21.34 10.13 15.77
N PRO A 74 -21.15 11.06 16.73
CA PRO A 74 -19.95 11.88 16.77
C PRO A 74 -18.71 10.99 16.93
N LEU A 75 -17.63 11.35 16.25
CA LEU A 75 -16.32 10.75 16.46
C LEU A 75 -15.85 11.01 17.89
N ASP A 76 -15.29 9.97 18.50
CA ASP A 76 -14.66 10.02 19.82
C ASP A 76 -13.26 9.40 19.74
N VAL A 77 -12.44 9.63 20.77
CA VAL A 77 -11.04 9.18 20.84
C VAL A 77 -10.91 7.67 20.63
N ASN A 78 -11.82 6.87 21.21
CA ASN A 78 -11.73 5.41 21.12
C ASN A 78 -12.05 4.93 19.70
N ALA A 79 -13.07 5.54 19.10
CA ALA A 79 -13.48 5.23 17.74
C ALA A 79 -12.40 5.64 16.74
N PHE A 80 -11.83 6.84 16.89
CA PHE A 80 -10.71 7.32 16.08
C PHE A 80 -9.50 6.38 16.17
N ASN A 81 -9.04 6.04 17.38
CA ASN A 81 -7.90 5.12 17.56
C ASN A 81 -8.14 3.73 16.97
N THR A 82 -9.39 3.25 16.99
CA THR A 82 -9.75 1.97 16.36
C THR A 82 -9.66 2.08 14.85
N LEU A 83 -10.21 3.16 14.26
CA LEU A 83 -10.16 3.39 12.82
C LEU A 83 -8.72 3.55 12.31
N VAL A 84 -7.87 4.26 13.04
CA VAL A 84 -6.43 4.40 12.73
C VAL A 84 -5.76 3.03 12.63
N LYS A 85 -6.02 2.13 13.59
CA LYS A 85 -5.46 0.76 13.58
C LYS A 85 -5.96 -0.04 12.38
N THR A 86 -7.26 0.01 12.11
CA THR A 86 -7.85 -0.72 10.98
C THR A 86 -7.33 -0.20 9.64
N ALA A 87 -7.28 1.12 9.44
CA ALA A 87 -6.79 1.72 8.20
C ALA A 87 -5.28 1.45 7.98
N SER A 88 -4.48 1.53 9.04
CA SER A 88 -3.05 1.15 8.99
C SER A 88 -2.87 -0.31 8.59
N GLU A 89 -3.71 -1.20 9.12
CA GLU A 89 -3.67 -2.63 8.79
C GLU A 89 -4.09 -2.90 7.33
N VAL A 90 -5.05 -2.14 6.79
CA VAL A 90 -5.44 -2.23 5.37
C VAL A 90 -4.27 -1.86 4.47
N LEU A 91 -3.58 -0.74 4.73
CA LEU A 91 -2.39 -0.36 3.97
C LEU A 91 -1.30 -1.42 4.06
N ARG A 92 -0.98 -1.87 5.27
CA ARG A 92 0.02 -2.92 5.49
C ARG A 92 -0.33 -4.20 4.75
N ARG A 93 -1.60 -4.61 4.77
CA ARG A 93 -2.07 -5.81 4.04
C ARG A 93 -2.00 -5.62 2.53
N HIS A 94 -2.34 -4.43 2.03
CA HIS A 94 -2.25 -4.11 0.61
C HIS A 94 -0.80 -4.14 0.13
N GLU A 95 0.12 -3.53 0.86
CA GLU A 95 1.56 -3.58 0.58
C GLU A 95 2.09 -5.01 0.62
N GLN A 96 1.68 -5.82 1.60
CA GLN A 96 2.07 -7.23 1.67
C GLN A 96 1.50 -8.05 0.52
N GLN A 97 0.28 -7.77 0.10
CA GLN A 97 -0.34 -8.41 -1.05
C GLN A 97 0.40 -8.05 -2.34
N LEU A 98 0.77 -6.78 -2.53
CA LEU A 98 1.58 -6.33 -3.66
C LEU A 98 2.95 -6.98 -3.63
N HIS A 99 3.63 -7.00 -2.48
CA HIS A 99 4.92 -7.65 -2.32
C HIS A 99 4.84 -9.15 -2.63
N ALA A 100 3.81 -9.86 -2.18
CA ALA A 100 3.63 -11.28 -2.51
C ALA A 100 3.32 -11.54 -4.00
N GLN A 101 2.72 -10.56 -4.69
CA GLN A 101 2.50 -10.63 -6.13
C GLN A 101 3.79 -10.39 -6.92
N LEU A 102 4.62 -9.44 -6.48
CA LEU A 102 5.87 -9.07 -7.14
C LEU A 102 7.01 -10.04 -6.81
N HIS A 103 7.07 -10.54 -5.57
CA HIS A 103 8.15 -11.39 -5.07
C HIS A 103 7.62 -12.77 -4.73
N LYS A 104 7.75 -13.70 -5.67
CA LYS A 104 7.38 -15.10 -5.48
C LYS A 104 8.62 -15.93 -5.26
N ASN A 105 8.52 -16.96 -4.43
CA ASN A 105 9.59 -17.93 -4.29
C ASN A 105 9.02 -19.32 -4.01
N LEU A 106 9.79 -20.34 -4.35
CA LEU A 106 9.51 -21.72 -4.01
C LEU A 106 10.82 -22.48 -3.88
N PHE A 107 10.73 -23.68 -3.32
CA PHE A 107 11.85 -24.60 -3.24
C PHE A 107 11.63 -25.79 -4.16
N VAL A 108 12.67 -26.17 -4.89
CA VAL A 108 12.70 -27.36 -5.76
C VAL A 108 13.71 -28.33 -5.20
N ALA A 109 13.32 -29.58 -4.99
CA ALA A 109 14.25 -30.64 -4.64
C ALA A 109 14.98 -31.13 -5.91
N THR A 110 16.30 -31.20 -5.85
CA THR A 110 17.17 -31.69 -6.92
C THR A 110 18.12 -32.76 -6.37
N ASP A 111 18.83 -33.46 -7.25
CA ASP A 111 19.81 -34.48 -6.84
C ASP A 111 20.96 -33.90 -6.01
N GLU A 112 21.29 -32.63 -6.21
CA GLU A 112 22.35 -31.90 -5.50
C GLU A 112 21.87 -31.22 -4.21
N GLY A 113 20.56 -31.24 -3.95
CA GLY A 113 19.95 -30.62 -2.77
C GLY A 113 18.73 -29.76 -3.09
N GLN A 114 18.29 -28.99 -2.09
CA GLN A 114 17.13 -28.10 -2.23
C GLN A 114 17.57 -26.76 -2.82
N VAL A 115 17.03 -26.40 -3.97
CA VAL A 115 17.27 -25.12 -4.64
C VAL A 115 16.11 -24.18 -4.36
N LYS A 116 16.40 -22.99 -3.84
CA LYS A 116 15.42 -21.90 -3.73
C LYS A 116 15.35 -21.15 -5.04
N VAL A 117 14.18 -21.10 -5.66
CA VAL A 117 13.94 -20.29 -6.85
C VAL A 117 13.12 -19.07 -6.47
N MET A 118 13.59 -17.88 -6.84
CA MET A 118 12.89 -16.61 -6.67
C MET A 118 12.49 -16.06 -8.03
N PHE A 119 11.30 -15.47 -8.07
CA PHE A 119 10.70 -14.81 -9.22
C PHE A 119 10.26 -13.42 -8.79
N ASP A 120 11.06 -12.43 -9.15
CA ASP A 120 10.93 -11.05 -8.73
C ASP A 120 10.51 -10.19 -9.93
N ILE A 121 9.26 -9.73 -9.93
CA ILE A 121 8.69 -8.85 -10.96
C ILE A 121 9.17 -7.43 -10.70
N VAL A 122 9.76 -6.81 -11.71
CA VAL A 122 10.08 -5.39 -11.75
C VAL A 122 8.95 -4.67 -12.49
N PRO A 123 8.09 -3.92 -11.78
CA PRO A 123 7.06 -3.11 -12.40
C PRO A 123 7.72 -1.94 -13.12
N ASP A 124 7.67 -1.95 -14.44
CA ASP A 124 8.12 -0.89 -15.33
C ASP A 124 6.90 -0.41 -16.14
N GLU A 125 6.75 0.90 -16.33
CA GLU A 125 5.56 1.49 -16.96
C GLU A 125 5.42 1.11 -18.44
N GLU A 126 6.53 0.83 -19.12
CA GLU A 126 6.52 0.51 -20.55
C GLU A 126 6.81 -0.98 -20.81
N HIS A 127 7.74 -1.58 -20.06
CA HIS A 127 8.28 -2.91 -20.33
C HIS A 127 8.50 -3.73 -19.05
N PRO A 128 7.42 -4.16 -18.35
CA PRO A 128 7.54 -4.95 -17.14
C PRO A 128 8.25 -6.28 -17.41
N TYR A 129 9.13 -6.66 -16.50
CA TYR A 129 9.89 -7.90 -16.60
C TYR A 129 10.01 -8.59 -15.24
N ALA A 130 10.55 -9.80 -15.23
CA ALA A 130 10.89 -10.48 -14.00
C ALA A 130 12.31 -11.02 -14.02
N GLU A 131 12.89 -11.14 -12.84
CA GLU A 131 14.15 -11.81 -12.60
C GLU A 131 13.86 -13.18 -11.98
N LEU A 132 14.37 -14.23 -12.61
CA LEU A 132 14.33 -15.59 -12.09
C LEU A 132 15.73 -15.91 -11.55
N SER A 133 15.84 -16.13 -10.24
CA SER A 133 17.11 -16.45 -9.58
C SER A 133 17.03 -17.77 -8.82
N ALA A 134 18.12 -18.52 -8.83
CA ALA A 134 18.28 -19.77 -8.10
C ALA A 134 19.37 -19.62 -7.04
N TYR A 135 19.12 -20.16 -5.86
CA TYR A 135 20.05 -20.23 -4.75
C TYR A 135 20.15 -21.67 -4.26
N ASP A 136 21.36 -22.11 -3.92
CA ASP A 136 21.58 -23.43 -3.34
C ASP A 136 21.21 -23.48 -1.83
N ALA A 137 21.54 -24.60 -1.19
CA ALA A 137 21.25 -24.83 0.23
C ALA A 137 22.06 -23.92 1.17
N ASP A 138 23.22 -23.43 0.74
CA ASP A 138 24.06 -22.49 1.50
C ASP A 138 23.64 -21.03 1.29
N GLY A 139 22.69 -20.80 0.37
CA GLY A 139 22.18 -19.48 0.01
C GLY A 139 23.04 -18.76 -1.04
N GLU A 140 23.96 -19.47 -1.69
CA GLU A 140 24.75 -18.92 -2.79
C GLU A 140 23.91 -18.87 -4.07
N GLN A 141 23.97 -17.73 -4.78
CA GLN A 141 23.22 -17.56 -6.02
C GLN A 141 23.91 -18.32 -7.17
N ILE A 142 23.31 -19.42 -7.60
CA ILE A 142 23.85 -20.29 -8.66
C ILE A 142 23.41 -19.85 -10.07
N ALA A 143 22.28 -19.15 -10.20
CA ALA A 143 21.83 -18.61 -11.47
C ALA A 143 20.92 -17.38 -11.32
N LYS A 144 20.93 -16.51 -12.33
CA LYS A 144 20.01 -15.38 -12.46
C LYS A 144 19.76 -15.05 -13.93
N VAL A 145 18.50 -15.00 -14.34
CA VAL A 145 18.09 -14.65 -15.71
C VAL A 145 16.89 -13.71 -15.72
N ARG A 146 16.82 -12.84 -16.73
CA ARG A 146 15.65 -12.00 -16.99
C ARG A 146 14.63 -12.76 -17.85
N THR A 147 13.37 -12.77 -17.46
CA THR A 147 12.25 -13.34 -18.21
C THR A 147 11.04 -12.40 -18.23
N SER A 148 9.94 -12.84 -18.84
CA SER A 148 8.68 -12.10 -18.88
C SER A 148 8.05 -11.99 -17.50
N ALA A 149 7.48 -10.84 -17.16
CA ALA A 149 6.64 -10.68 -15.96
C ALA A 149 5.40 -11.62 -15.97
N ALA A 150 4.97 -12.03 -17.17
CA ALA A 150 3.86 -12.97 -17.36
C ALA A 150 4.31 -14.45 -17.31
N PHE A 151 5.57 -14.75 -17.01
CA PHE A 151 6.05 -16.12 -16.87
C PHE A 151 5.26 -16.88 -15.81
N LYS A 152 4.79 -18.08 -16.16
CA LYS A 152 3.94 -18.90 -15.27
C LYS A 152 4.80 -19.57 -14.20
N PHE A 153 5.23 -18.81 -13.20
CA PHE A 153 6.06 -19.32 -12.11
C PHE A 153 5.30 -20.30 -11.19
N ASN A 154 5.74 -21.57 -11.21
CA ASN A 154 5.25 -22.68 -10.40
C ASN A 154 6.34 -23.78 -10.28
N ALA A 155 6.09 -24.80 -9.46
CA ALA A 155 7.06 -25.87 -9.19
C ALA A 155 7.54 -26.58 -10.48
N THR A 156 6.65 -26.90 -11.41
CA THR A 156 7.02 -27.56 -12.69
C THR A 156 7.87 -26.66 -13.56
N SER A 157 7.50 -25.39 -13.72
CA SER A 157 8.28 -24.44 -14.53
C SER A 157 9.67 -24.17 -13.94
N ALA A 158 9.79 -24.18 -12.61
CA ALA A 158 11.05 -23.99 -11.91
C ALA A 158 11.96 -25.23 -12.04
N ALA A 159 11.41 -26.43 -11.90
CA ALA A 159 12.14 -27.68 -12.14
C ALA A 159 12.66 -27.77 -13.58
N ASN A 160 11.81 -27.49 -14.57
CA ASN A 160 12.21 -27.47 -15.98
C ASN A 160 13.33 -26.44 -16.26
N TRP A 161 13.30 -25.29 -15.57
CA TRP A 161 14.33 -24.27 -15.71
C TRP A 161 15.67 -24.73 -15.14
N ILE A 162 15.66 -25.39 -13.98
CA ILE A 162 16.84 -25.99 -13.35
C ILE A 162 17.42 -27.10 -14.26
N GLU A 163 16.60 -28.06 -14.68
CA GLU A 163 16.99 -29.16 -15.58
C GLU A 163 17.48 -28.65 -16.95
N GLY A 164 16.91 -27.53 -17.41
CA GLY A 164 17.31 -26.84 -18.63
C GLY A 164 18.65 -26.10 -18.53
N GLY A 165 19.36 -26.20 -17.40
CA GLY A 165 20.65 -25.54 -17.16
C GLY A 165 20.52 -24.04 -16.99
N TYR A 166 19.43 -23.59 -16.34
CA TYR A 166 19.16 -22.19 -16.01
C TYR A 166 19.08 -21.24 -17.21
N ARG A 167 18.82 -21.74 -18.41
CA ARG A 167 18.64 -20.91 -19.61
C ARG A 167 17.38 -20.06 -19.50
N ARG A 168 17.35 -18.91 -20.19
CA ARG A 168 16.18 -18.03 -20.21
C ARG A 168 14.93 -18.80 -20.67
N PRO A 169 13.89 -18.93 -19.82
CA PRO A 169 12.62 -19.54 -20.21
C PRO A 169 11.72 -18.57 -20.97
#